data_AF-T0JP71-F1
#
_entry.id   AF-T0JP71-F1
#
_cell.length_a   1.000
_cell.length_b   1.000
_cell.length_c   1.000
_cell.angle_alpha   90.00
_cell.angle_beta   90.00
_cell.angle_gamma   90.00
#
_symmetry.space_group_name_H-M   'P 1'
#
loop_
_entity.id
_entity.type
_entity.pdbx_description
1 polymer ?
#
loop_
_entity_poly.entity_id
_entity_poly.type
_entity_poly.pdbx_seq_one_letter_code
_entity_poly.pdbx_strand_id
1 'polypeptide(L)'
;MGSVISPRTFEKQGLDLIEKNVSGATYLHYTVNVNFLAWIYLGATNSEPGTLMHAHLLKRQQQYEKNILIALHRIGVLDPPSMSLFQALLSGTMYMLLSGKLEKCWQLSTAACRTCMALGGPQLISTPSDKFGSEEARYGLSLCYMFDKALALSMNRTACLPDMNLDTTDLLGPDPAKPHTYLLHVYLRLAEIQNEIVHGSRERSNSKDMLSRVQGMQQEMWKIKETIREVRRFFILLAQKTPKF
;
A
#
# COMPACT_ATOMS: atom_id res chain seq x y z
N MET A 1 4.41 6.68 -4.64
CA MET A 1 3.88 5.59 -3.79
C MET A 1 5.02 4.61 -3.58
N GLY A 2 5.36 4.26 -2.34
CA GLY A 2 6.47 3.35 -2.06
C GLY A 2 6.12 1.91 -2.46
N SER A 3 7.13 1.15 -2.90
CA SER A 3 7.02 -0.28 -3.19
C SER A 3 6.68 -1.09 -1.94
N VAL A 4 5.88 -2.14 -2.07
CA VAL A 4 5.57 -3.08 -0.97
C VAL A 4 6.79 -3.96 -0.62
N ILE A 5 7.75 -4.06 -1.54
CA ILE A 5 9.03 -4.76 -1.36
C ILE A 5 10.18 -3.75 -1.33
N SER A 6 11.18 -3.98 -0.47
CA SER A 6 12.41 -3.19 -0.42
C SER A 6 13.32 -3.48 -1.62
N PRO A 7 14.34 -2.64 -1.89
CA PRO A 7 15.32 -2.91 -2.92
C PRO A 7 16.03 -4.26 -2.76
N ARG A 8 16.35 -4.65 -1.51
CA ARG A 8 17.00 -5.94 -1.23
C ARG A 8 16.08 -7.12 -1.53
N THR A 9 14.80 -7.01 -1.19
CA THR A 9 13.81 -8.05 -1.50
C THR A 9 13.54 -8.12 -3.00
N PHE A 10 13.49 -6.98 -3.69
CA PHE A 10 13.38 -6.95 -5.15
C PHE A 10 14.56 -7.65 -5.82
N GLU A 11 15.79 -7.35 -5.41
CA GLU A 11 17.00 -7.99 -5.94
C GLU A 11 16.96 -9.50 -5.72
N LYS A 12 16.66 -9.94 -4.51
CA LYS A 12 16.53 -11.36 -4.18
C LYS A 12 15.46 -12.06 -5.03
N GLN A 13 14.23 -11.53 -5.01
CA GLN A 13 13.10 -12.14 -5.74
C GLN A 13 13.35 -12.12 -7.26
N GLY A 14 13.94 -11.05 -7.77
CA GLY A 14 14.31 -10.92 -9.18
C GLY A 14 15.36 -11.94 -9.58
N LEU A 15 16.43 -12.10 -8.79
CA LEU A 15 17.48 -13.09 -9.05
C LEU A 15 16.91 -14.51 -9.02
N ASP A 16 16.11 -14.84 -8.02
CA ASP A 16 15.47 -16.16 -7.91
C ASP A 16 14.58 -16.49 -9.12
N LEU A 17 13.89 -15.49 -9.71
CA LEU A 17 13.13 -15.66 -10.94
C LEU A 17 14.02 -15.85 -12.18
N ILE A 18 15.12 -15.10 -12.28
CA ILE A 18 16.07 -15.16 -13.41
C ILE A 18 16.78 -16.51 -13.43
N GLU A 19 17.29 -16.95 -12.28
CA GLU A 19 17.99 -18.23 -12.12
C GLU A 19 17.05 -19.44 -12.09
N LYS A 20 15.73 -19.19 -12.03
CA LYS A 20 14.68 -20.22 -11.92
C LYS A 20 14.82 -21.08 -10.65
N ASN A 21 15.28 -20.47 -9.56
CA ASN A 21 15.45 -21.11 -8.26
C ASN A 21 14.12 -21.31 -7.50
N VAL A 22 13.04 -20.69 -7.97
CA VAL A 22 11.71 -20.77 -7.36
C VAL A 22 10.68 -21.38 -8.30
N SER A 23 9.74 -22.13 -7.74
CA SER A 23 8.64 -22.79 -8.44
C SER A 23 7.32 -22.68 -7.64
N GLY A 24 6.21 -23.16 -8.21
CA GLY A 24 4.92 -23.20 -7.54
C GLY A 24 4.39 -21.82 -7.11
N ALA A 25 3.80 -21.74 -5.91
CA ALA A 25 3.21 -20.51 -5.38
C ALA A 25 4.25 -19.38 -5.22
N THR A 26 5.45 -19.69 -4.72
CA THR A 26 6.52 -18.69 -4.55
C THR A 26 6.91 -18.02 -5.86
N TYR A 27 6.99 -18.79 -6.96
CA TYR A 27 7.23 -18.25 -8.30
C TYR A 27 6.14 -17.24 -8.70
N LEU A 28 4.87 -17.53 -8.42
CA LEU A 28 3.76 -16.63 -8.71
C LEU A 28 3.82 -15.36 -7.85
N HIS A 29 4.10 -15.48 -6.55
CA HIS A 29 4.23 -14.33 -5.65
C HIS A 29 5.33 -13.38 -6.11
N TYR A 30 6.52 -13.93 -6.39
CA TYR A 30 7.67 -13.15 -6.84
C TYR A 30 7.38 -12.51 -8.20
N THR A 31 6.70 -13.23 -9.10
CA THR A 31 6.27 -12.68 -10.39
C THR A 31 5.41 -11.43 -10.19
N VAL A 32 4.39 -11.47 -9.32
CA VAL A 32 3.55 -10.30 -9.05
C VAL A 32 4.38 -9.15 -8.47
N ASN A 33 5.17 -9.41 -7.43
CA ASN A 33 5.96 -8.40 -6.72
C ASN A 33 6.95 -7.66 -7.65
N VAL A 34 7.79 -8.42 -8.36
CA VAL A 34 8.84 -7.88 -9.23
C VAL A 34 8.22 -7.15 -10.43
N ASN A 35 7.20 -7.72 -11.07
CA ASN A 35 6.58 -7.10 -12.23
C ASN A 35 5.77 -5.85 -11.84
N PHE A 36 5.12 -5.82 -10.68
CA PHE A 36 4.43 -4.62 -10.19
C PHE A 36 5.40 -3.46 -9.95
N LEU A 37 6.54 -3.72 -9.30
CA LEU A 37 7.55 -2.69 -9.09
C LEU A 37 8.14 -2.17 -10.41
N ALA A 38 8.40 -3.07 -11.36
CA ALA A 38 8.85 -2.67 -12.69
C ALA A 38 7.78 -1.88 -13.45
N TRP A 39 6.51 -2.27 -13.34
CA TRP A 39 5.37 -1.60 -13.99
C TRP A 39 5.16 -0.18 -13.47
N ILE A 40 5.22 0.04 -12.15
CA ILE A 40 5.05 1.38 -11.57
C ILE A 40 6.26 2.28 -11.90
N TYR A 41 7.48 1.73 -11.92
CA TYR A 41 8.68 2.48 -12.27
C TYR A 41 8.66 2.94 -13.73
N LEU A 42 8.31 2.04 -14.65
CA LEU A 42 8.15 2.41 -16.07
C LEU A 42 7.03 3.42 -16.28
N GLY A 43 5.92 3.30 -15.54
CA GLY A 43 4.81 4.26 -15.62
C GLY A 43 5.14 5.65 -15.08
N ALA A 44 6.09 5.74 -14.15
CA ALA A 44 6.59 7.01 -13.62
C ALA A 44 7.75 7.61 -14.44
N THR A 45 8.31 6.84 -15.38
CA THR A 45 9.44 7.29 -16.20
C THR A 45 8.95 8.28 -17.25
N ASN A 46 9.45 9.51 -17.19
CA ASN A 46 9.17 10.52 -18.20
C ASN A 46 10.00 10.23 -19.46
N SER A 47 9.34 9.88 -20.55
CA SER A 47 9.94 9.78 -21.89
C SER A 47 9.10 10.61 -22.85
N GLU A 48 9.77 11.30 -23.77
CA GLU A 48 9.11 12.13 -24.78
C GLU A 48 8.12 11.28 -25.60
N PRO A 49 6.83 11.64 -25.63
CA PRO A 49 5.82 10.91 -26.39
C PRO A 49 6.17 10.84 -27.88
N GLY A 50 5.85 9.72 -28.53
CA GLY A 50 6.11 9.50 -29.96
C GLY A 50 7.53 9.03 -30.31
N THR A 51 8.46 9.05 -29.37
CA THR A 51 9.81 8.48 -29.58
C THR A 51 9.80 6.95 -29.58
N LEU A 52 10.80 6.34 -30.24
CA LEU A 52 11.02 4.89 -30.18
C LEU A 52 11.22 4.40 -28.74
N MET A 53 11.93 5.17 -27.91
CA MET A 53 12.11 4.86 -26.49
C MET A 53 10.77 4.79 -25.76
N HIS A 54 9.90 5.79 -25.95
CA HIS A 54 8.57 5.80 -25.34
C HIS A 54 7.74 4.57 -25.76
N ALA A 55 7.75 4.22 -27.05
CA ALA A 55 7.08 3.01 -27.54
C ALA A 55 7.64 1.72 -26.89
N HIS A 56 8.96 1.62 -26.71
CA HIS A 56 9.58 0.50 -26.03
C HIS A 56 9.20 0.41 -24.54
N LEU A 57 9.21 1.54 -23.83
CA LEU A 57 8.81 1.60 -22.42
C LEU A 57 7.35 1.18 -22.24
N LEU A 58 6.44 1.68 -23.09
CA LEU A 58 5.04 1.31 -23.07
C LEU A 58 4.84 -0.20 -23.33
N LYS A 59 5.53 -0.75 -24.33
CA LYS A 59 5.48 -2.19 -24.64
C LYS A 59 5.97 -3.03 -23.46
N ARG A 60 7.04 -2.62 -22.80
CA ARG A 60 7.58 -3.32 -21.61
C ARG A 60 6.62 -3.23 -20.43
N GLN A 61 6.04 -2.06 -20.19
CA GLN A 61 5.04 -1.87 -19.15
C GLN A 61 3.82 -2.79 -19.37
N GLN A 62 3.28 -2.86 -20.59
CA GLN A 62 2.18 -3.78 -20.94
C GLN A 62 2.54 -5.25 -20.70
N GLN A 63 3.79 -5.64 -20.96
CA GLN A 63 4.25 -6.99 -20.68
C GLN A 63 4.26 -7.29 -19.16
N TYR A 64 4.74 -6.36 -18.34
CA TYR A 64 4.72 -6.51 -16.88
C TYR A 64 3.28 -6.57 -16.35
N GLU A 65 2.38 -5.75 -16.90
CA GLU A 65 0.95 -5.83 -16.60
C GLU A 65 0.38 -7.22 -16.90
N LYS A 66 0.67 -7.77 -18.08
CA LYS A 66 0.22 -9.12 -18.46
C LYS A 66 0.74 -10.17 -17.47
N ASN A 67 2.00 -10.08 -17.06
CA ASN A 67 2.60 -11.00 -16.10
C ASN A 67 1.92 -10.90 -14.72
N ILE A 68 1.66 -9.69 -14.23
CA ILE A 68 0.94 -9.45 -12.97
C ILE A 68 -0.43 -10.10 -13.01
N LEU A 69 -1.21 -9.84 -14.07
CA LEU A 69 -2.57 -10.37 -14.22
C LEU A 69 -2.60 -11.90 -14.29
N ILE A 70 -1.70 -12.51 -15.06
CA ILE A 70 -1.61 -13.98 -15.17
C ILE A 70 -1.21 -14.59 -13.84
N ALA A 71 -0.23 -14.02 -13.14
CA ALA A 71 0.24 -14.54 -11.88
C ALA A 71 -0.83 -14.40 -10.78
N LEU A 72 -1.47 -13.24 -10.66
CA LEU A 72 -2.57 -13.01 -9.70
C LEU A 72 -3.73 -13.98 -9.93
N HIS A 73 -4.08 -14.29 -11.17
CA HIS A 73 -5.14 -15.25 -11.48
C HIS A 73 -4.79 -16.69 -11.05
N ARG A 74 -3.50 -16.99 -10.92
CA ARG A 74 -2.99 -18.33 -10.56
C ARG A 74 -2.64 -18.47 -9.08
N ILE A 75 -2.58 -17.38 -8.32
CA ILE A 75 -2.39 -17.45 -6.86
C ILE A 75 -3.55 -18.24 -6.27
N GLY A 76 -3.22 -19.26 -5.49
CA GLY A 76 -4.19 -20.15 -4.89
C GLY A 76 -4.91 -19.47 -3.74
N VAL A 77 -6.22 -19.69 -3.64
CA VAL A 77 -7.03 -19.24 -2.48
C VAL A 77 -6.55 -19.92 -1.18
N LEU A 78 -5.90 -21.08 -1.30
CA LEU A 78 -5.39 -21.89 -0.19
C LEU A 78 -3.85 -21.82 -0.05
N ASP A 79 -3.19 -20.88 -0.74
CA ASP A 79 -1.75 -20.74 -0.58
C ASP A 79 -1.41 -20.44 0.89
N PRO A 80 -0.41 -21.13 1.48
CA PRO A 80 -0.08 -20.94 2.88
C PRO A 80 0.34 -19.48 3.12
N PRO A 81 -0.13 -18.84 4.21
CA PRO A 81 0.25 -17.47 4.54
C PRO A 81 1.76 -17.33 4.58
N SER A 82 2.29 -16.41 3.77
CA SER A 82 3.71 -16.09 3.72
C SER A 82 3.91 -14.61 3.44
N MET A 83 5.07 -14.08 3.81
CA MET A 83 5.40 -12.67 3.53
C MET A 83 5.36 -12.37 2.02
N SER A 84 5.83 -13.30 1.19
CA SER A 84 5.79 -13.16 -0.27
C SER A 84 4.36 -13.08 -0.82
N LEU A 85 3.44 -13.88 -0.28
CA LEU A 85 2.01 -13.84 -0.63
C LEU A 85 1.39 -12.52 -0.20
N PHE A 86 1.66 -12.07 1.02
CA PHE A 86 1.16 -10.79 1.53
C PHE A 86 1.62 -9.61 0.64
N GLN A 87 2.91 -9.58 0.29
CA GLN A 87 3.48 -8.59 -0.64
C GLN A 87 2.81 -8.67 -2.03
N ALA A 88 2.55 -9.87 -2.54
CA ALA A 88 1.93 -10.07 -3.85
C ALA A 88 0.48 -9.59 -3.87
N LEU A 89 -0.29 -9.88 -2.83
CA LEU A 89 -1.67 -9.43 -2.69
C LEU A 89 -1.76 -7.90 -2.56
N LEU A 90 -0.87 -7.27 -1.79
CA LEU A 90 -0.81 -5.81 -1.68
C LEU A 90 -0.37 -5.15 -3.00
N SER A 91 0.65 -5.71 -3.67
CA SER A 91 1.09 -5.25 -4.99
C SER A 91 -0.04 -5.34 -6.01
N GLY A 92 -0.79 -6.45 -6.01
CA GLY A 92 -1.98 -6.63 -6.83
C GLY A 92 -3.11 -5.64 -6.48
N THR A 93 -3.34 -5.39 -5.19
CA THR A 93 -4.31 -4.40 -4.70
C THR A 93 -3.98 -3.01 -5.25
N MET A 94 -2.72 -2.59 -5.12
CA MET A 94 -2.25 -1.30 -5.65
C MET A 94 -2.37 -1.22 -7.18
N TYR A 95 -2.01 -2.28 -7.91
CA TYR A 95 -2.20 -2.32 -9.36
C TYR A 95 -3.68 -2.18 -9.75
N MET A 96 -4.60 -2.90 -9.07
CA MET A 96 -6.03 -2.80 -9.35
C MET A 96 -6.59 -1.41 -9.03
N LEU A 97 -6.12 -0.80 -7.94
CA LEU A 97 -6.47 0.58 -7.58
C LEU A 97 -6.03 1.56 -8.68
N LEU A 98 -4.75 1.50 -9.10
CA LEU A 98 -4.19 2.37 -10.12
C LEU A 98 -4.81 2.14 -11.51
N SER A 99 -5.35 0.95 -11.75
CA SER A 99 -6.08 0.61 -12.97
C SER A 99 -7.59 0.90 -12.90
N GLY A 100 -8.09 1.48 -11.80
CA GLY A 100 -9.51 1.81 -11.62
C GLY A 100 -10.45 0.60 -11.40
N LYS A 101 -9.91 -0.57 -11.06
CA LYS A 101 -10.66 -1.83 -10.88
C LYS A 101 -11.01 -2.05 -9.40
N LEU A 102 -11.91 -1.21 -8.84
CA LEU A 102 -12.19 -1.17 -7.40
C LEU A 102 -12.70 -2.49 -6.80
N GLU A 103 -13.57 -3.24 -7.48
CA GLU A 103 -14.07 -4.53 -6.94
C GLU A 103 -12.92 -5.55 -6.80
N LYS A 104 -12.01 -5.61 -7.78
CA LYS A 104 -10.82 -6.46 -7.70
C LYS A 104 -9.83 -5.98 -6.65
N CYS A 105 -9.67 -4.66 -6.52
CA CYS A 105 -8.88 -4.03 -5.47
C CYS A 105 -9.39 -4.50 -4.08
N TRP A 106 -10.70 -4.46 -3.86
CA TRP A 106 -11.31 -4.94 -2.61
C TRP A 106 -11.10 -6.43 -2.36
N GLN A 107 -11.30 -7.28 -3.38
CA GLN A 107 -11.08 -8.72 -3.23
C GLN A 107 -9.63 -9.04 -2.81
N LEU A 108 -8.66 -8.40 -3.46
CA LEU A 108 -7.24 -8.59 -3.15
C LEU A 108 -6.87 -7.98 -1.79
N SER A 109 -7.42 -6.81 -1.44
CA SER A 109 -7.22 -6.17 -0.14
C SER A 109 -7.77 -7.04 0.99
N THR A 110 -8.96 -7.62 0.82
CA THR A 110 -9.55 -8.57 1.78
C THR A 110 -8.66 -9.80 1.98
N ALA A 111 -8.13 -10.36 0.88
CA ALA A 111 -7.19 -11.48 0.95
C ALA A 111 -5.87 -11.09 1.64
N ALA A 112 -5.36 -9.88 1.38
CA ALA A 112 -4.19 -9.34 2.04
C ALA A 112 -4.42 -9.18 3.55
N CYS A 113 -5.58 -8.68 3.98
CA CYS A 113 -5.95 -8.53 5.39
C CYS A 113 -5.95 -9.90 6.10
N ARG A 114 -6.57 -10.91 5.49
CA ARG A 114 -6.59 -12.28 6.04
C ARG A 114 -5.18 -12.87 6.15
N THR A 115 -4.37 -12.68 5.11
CA THR A 115 -2.97 -13.14 5.11
C THR A 115 -2.16 -12.42 6.19
N CYS A 116 -2.35 -11.11 6.34
CA CYS A 116 -1.70 -10.29 7.36
C CYS A 116 -2.04 -10.79 8.78
N MET A 117 -3.32 -11.03 9.06
CA MET A 117 -3.76 -11.57 10.35
C MET A 117 -3.18 -12.96 10.61
N ALA A 118 -3.15 -13.83 9.59
CA ALA A 118 -2.57 -15.17 9.71
C ALA A 118 -1.05 -15.17 9.94
N LEU A 119 -0.35 -14.11 9.53
CA LEU A 119 1.07 -13.90 9.82
C LEU A 119 1.33 -13.28 11.20
N GLY A 120 0.29 -13.04 12.00
CA GLY A 120 0.40 -12.38 13.31
C GLY A 120 0.43 -10.85 13.20
N GLY A 121 -0.41 -10.27 12.35
CA GLY A 121 -0.47 -8.82 12.03
C GLY A 121 -0.13 -7.86 13.20
N PRO A 122 -0.88 -7.88 14.32
CA PRO A 122 -0.58 -7.02 15.46
C PRO A 122 0.82 -7.27 16.07
N GLN A 123 1.29 -8.52 16.09
CA GLN A 123 2.61 -8.87 16.60
C GLN A 123 3.76 -8.44 15.67
N LEU A 124 3.49 -8.20 14.37
CA LEU A 124 4.49 -7.68 13.43
C LEU A 124 4.96 -6.25 13.78
N ILE A 125 4.12 -5.47 14.47
CA ILE A 125 4.45 -4.13 14.96
C ILE A 125 5.44 -4.21 16.12
N SER A 126 5.27 -5.20 17.00
CA SER A 126 6.09 -5.38 18.20
C SER A 126 7.44 -6.04 17.92
N THR A 127 7.70 -6.50 16.69
CA THR A 127 8.99 -7.07 16.32
C THR A 127 10.09 -6.01 16.23
N PRO A 128 11.26 -6.21 16.85
CA PRO A 128 12.38 -5.26 16.77
C PRO A 128 12.78 -4.95 15.33
N SER A 129 13.04 -3.67 15.06
CA SER A 129 13.33 -3.14 13.71
C SER A 129 14.58 -3.75 13.05
N ASP A 130 15.47 -4.32 13.85
CA ASP A 130 16.75 -4.85 13.37
C ASP A 130 16.62 -6.21 12.65
N LYS A 131 15.44 -6.83 12.69
CA LYS A 131 15.18 -8.07 11.94
C LYS A 131 14.86 -7.76 10.48
N PHE A 132 15.52 -8.48 9.57
CA PHE A 132 15.27 -8.44 8.13
C PHE A 132 13.78 -8.68 7.83
N GLY A 133 13.18 -7.83 6.99
CA GLY A 133 11.76 -7.89 6.63
C GLY A 133 10.80 -7.22 7.62
N SER A 134 11.25 -6.75 8.79
CA SER A 134 10.38 -6.09 9.79
C SER A 134 9.85 -4.72 9.32
N GLU A 135 10.65 -3.95 8.58
CA GLU A 135 10.22 -2.66 7.99
C GLU A 135 9.22 -2.89 6.86
N GLU A 136 9.46 -3.89 5.98
CA GLU A 136 8.52 -4.25 4.92
C GLU A 136 7.19 -4.77 5.46
N ALA A 137 7.23 -5.55 6.55
CA ALA A 137 6.05 -6.03 7.24
C ALA A 137 5.24 -4.88 7.83
N ARG A 138 5.89 -3.92 8.51
CA ARG A 138 5.22 -2.73 9.06
C ARG A 138 4.67 -1.80 7.96
N TYR A 139 5.43 -1.58 6.89
CA TYR A 139 4.97 -0.81 5.74
C TYR A 139 3.78 -1.49 5.05
N GLY A 140 3.88 -2.81 4.81
CA GLY A 140 2.80 -3.61 4.25
C GLY A 140 1.55 -3.61 5.11
N LEU A 141 1.68 -3.76 6.43
CA LEU A 141 0.59 -3.64 7.38
C LEU A 141 -0.08 -2.27 7.31
N SER A 142 0.72 -1.20 7.27
CA SER A 142 0.23 0.18 7.15
C SER A 142 -0.60 0.39 5.88
N LEU A 143 -0.11 -0.11 4.74
CA LEU A 143 -0.86 -0.09 3.48
C LEU A 143 -2.12 -0.93 3.56
N CYS A 144 -2.04 -2.12 4.15
CA CYS A 144 -3.17 -3.05 4.29
C CYS A 144 -4.30 -2.41 5.11
N TYR A 145 -3.96 -1.82 6.26
CA TYR A 145 -4.89 -1.11 7.13
C TYR A 145 -5.54 0.08 6.40
N MET A 146 -4.73 0.91 5.75
CA MET A 146 -5.22 2.04 4.96
C MET A 146 -6.21 1.62 3.88
N PHE A 147 -5.86 0.61 3.06
CA PHE A 147 -6.73 0.16 1.98
C PHE A 147 -8.04 -0.43 2.51
N ASP A 148 -7.97 -1.20 3.60
CA ASP A 148 -9.15 -1.79 4.21
C ASP A 148 -10.15 -0.73 4.66
N LYS A 149 -9.72 0.26 5.44
CA LYS A 149 -10.62 1.34 5.94
C LYS A 149 -11.14 2.22 4.79
N ALA A 150 -10.27 2.56 3.83
CA ALA A 150 -10.66 3.39 2.69
C ALA A 150 -11.69 2.71 1.78
N LEU A 151 -11.51 1.41 1.51
CA LEU A 151 -12.44 0.63 0.68
C LEU A 151 -13.72 0.29 1.43
N ALA A 152 -13.66 0.01 2.74
CA ALA A 152 -14.83 -0.17 3.58
C ALA A 152 -15.76 1.05 3.51
N LEU A 153 -15.21 2.26 3.67
CA LEU A 153 -15.98 3.49 3.52
C LEU A 153 -16.50 3.66 2.08
N SER A 154 -15.62 3.54 1.10
CA SER A 154 -15.94 3.81 -0.31
C SER A 154 -17.00 2.86 -0.89
N MET A 155 -17.07 1.63 -0.35
CA MET A 155 -18.01 0.59 -0.80
C MET A 155 -19.17 0.37 0.18
N ASN A 156 -19.25 1.15 1.26
CA ASN A 156 -20.22 1.02 2.35
C ASN A 156 -20.25 -0.41 2.97
N ARG A 157 -19.06 -0.97 3.19
CA ARG A 157 -18.84 -2.32 3.74
C ARG A 157 -18.18 -2.25 5.12
N THR A 158 -18.14 -3.38 5.82
CA THR A 158 -17.36 -3.51 7.07
C THR A 158 -15.88 -3.64 6.72
N ALA A 159 -15.01 -3.01 7.49
CA ALA A 159 -13.57 -3.26 7.48
C ALA A 159 -13.27 -4.73 7.84
N CYS A 160 -12.24 -5.31 7.22
CA CYS A 160 -11.77 -6.66 7.51
C CYS A 160 -10.84 -6.70 8.73
N LEU A 161 -10.02 -5.67 8.91
CA LEU A 161 -9.07 -5.57 10.00
C LEU A 161 -9.74 -4.90 11.22
N PRO A 162 -9.47 -5.41 12.42
CA PRO A 162 -9.89 -4.76 13.65
C PRO A 162 -9.20 -3.40 13.78
N ASP A 163 -9.67 -2.61 14.74
CA ASP A 163 -8.98 -1.37 15.07
C ASP A 163 -7.66 -1.72 15.72
N MET A 164 -6.60 -1.29 15.04
CA MET A 164 -5.24 -1.46 15.48
C MET A 164 -4.84 -0.05 15.89
N ASN A 165 -4.54 0.16 17.18
CA ASN A 165 -3.97 1.42 17.67
C ASN A 165 -2.56 1.56 17.10
N LEU A 166 -2.49 1.82 15.80
CA LEU A 166 -1.27 1.97 15.04
C LEU A 166 -0.70 3.33 15.40
N ASP A 167 0.23 3.37 16.34
CA ASP A 167 1.06 4.56 16.44
C ASP A 167 1.86 4.65 15.14
N THR A 168 1.44 5.60 14.31
CA THR A 168 2.07 5.91 13.03
C THR A 168 3.57 6.23 13.17
N THR A 169 4.04 6.62 14.37
CA THR A 169 5.46 6.82 14.65
C THR A 169 6.21 5.51 14.91
N ASP A 170 5.55 4.51 15.49
CA ASP A 170 6.10 3.16 15.72
C ASP A 170 6.22 2.32 14.44
N LEU A 171 5.32 2.55 13.48
CA LEU A 171 5.31 1.84 12.21
C LEU A 171 6.42 2.32 11.27
N LEU A 172 6.42 3.61 10.96
CA LEU A 172 7.36 4.23 10.04
C LEU A 172 7.33 5.76 10.22
N GLY A 173 8.19 6.26 11.11
CA GLY A 173 8.30 7.68 11.38
C GLY A 173 8.56 8.52 10.10
N PRO A 174 8.15 9.80 10.09
CA PRO A 174 8.43 10.67 8.95
C PRO A 174 9.94 10.78 8.71
N ASP A 175 10.37 10.49 7.49
CA ASP A 175 11.79 10.45 7.12
C ASP A 175 12.01 11.40 5.93
N PRO A 176 12.78 12.49 6.10
CA PRO A 176 13.09 13.43 5.03
C PRO A 176 13.74 12.77 3.81
N ALA A 177 14.49 11.68 4.00
CA ALA A 177 15.11 10.92 2.92
C ALA A 177 14.10 10.02 2.18
N LYS A 178 12.95 9.73 2.79
CA LYS A 178 11.87 8.91 2.24
C LYS A 178 10.55 9.70 2.22
N PRO A 179 10.33 10.63 1.27
CA PRO A 179 9.13 11.49 1.21
C PRO A 179 7.78 10.78 1.30
N HIS A 180 7.72 9.52 0.85
CA HIS A 180 6.50 8.71 0.86
C HIS A 180 6.04 8.33 2.28
N THR A 181 6.90 8.38 3.29
CA THR A 181 6.56 8.04 4.68
C THR A 181 5.68 9.11 5.33
N TYR A 182 5.87 10.38 4.97
CA TYR A 182 4.96 11.48 5.34
C TYR A 182 3.54 11.26 4.79
N LEU A 183 3.43 10.82 3.52
CA LEU A 183 2.14 10.52 2.91
C LEU A 183 1.47 9.33 3.62
N LEU A 184 2.24 8.30 3.96
CA LEU A 184 1.73 7.14 4.71
C LEU A 184 1.12 7.57 6.06
N HIS A 185 1.81 8.43 6.80
CA HIS A 185 1.31 8.97 8.07
C HIS A 185 -0.02 9.72 7.91
N VAL A 186 -0.12 10.57 6.89
CA VAL A 186 -1.37 11.27 6.55
C VAL A 186 -2.49 10.28 6.23
N TYR A 187 -2.21 9.25 5.43
CA TYR A 187 -3.20 8.26 5.05
C TYR A 187 -3.65 7.37 6.21
N LEU A 188 -2.77 7.04 7.15
CA LEU A 188 -3.14 6.29 8.36
C LEU A 188 -4.10 7.09 9.24
N ARG A 189 -3.84 8.40 9.44
CA ARG A 189 -4.79 9.27 10.16
C ARG A 189 -6.13 9.39 9.45
N LEU A 190 -6.14 9.40 8.11
CA LEU A 190 -7.38 9.36 7.33
C LEU A 190 -8.11 8.02 7.51
N ALA A 191 -7.39 6.89 7.57
CA ALA A 191 -7.96 5.57 7.76
C ALA A 191 -8.76 5.48 9.07
N GLU A 192 -8.27 6.07 10.17
CA GLU A 192 -9.00 6.16 11.43
C GLU A 192 -10.32 6.93 11.29
N ILE A 193 -10.29 8.08 10.63
CA ILE A 193 -11.51 8.87 10.38
C ILE A 193 -12.49 8.08 9.49
N GLN A 194 -11.99 7.39 8.47
CA GLN A 194 -12.82 6.57 7.59
C GLN A 194 -13.48 5.42 8.36
N ASN A 195 -12.75 4.80 9.28
CA ASN A 195 -13.27 3.75 10.15
C ASN A 195 -14.39 4.29 11.06
N GLU A 196 -14.16 5.43 11.71
CA GLU A 196 -15.18 6.08 12.56
C GLU A 196 -16.47 6.41 11.80
N ILE A 197 -16.37 6.87 10.55
CA ILE A 197 -17.55 7.14 9.72
C ILE A 197 -18.32 5.83 9.44
N VAL A 198 -17.62 4.75 9.08
CA VAL A 198 -18.26 3.45 8.81
C VAL A 198 -18.95 2.92 10.07
N HIS A 199 -18.31 2.98 11.23
CA HIS A 199 -18.90 2.54 12.50
C HIS A 199 -20.05 3.43 12.94
N GLY A 200 -19.84 4.75 12.97
CA GLY A 200 -20.87 5.72 13.39
C GLY A 200 -22.09 5.77 12.48
N SER A 201 -21.96 5.48 11.19
CA SER A 201 -23.11 5.37 10.28
C SER A 201 -24.01 4.17 10.56
N ARG A 202 -23.51 3.17 11.30
CA ARG A 202 -24.20 1.91 11.60
C ARG A 202 -24.77 1.86 13.02
N GLU A 203 -24.25 2.70 13.92
CA GLU A 203 -24.69 2.78 15.30
C GLU A 203 -25.95 3.65 15.45
N ARG A 204 -26.91 3.20 16.26
CA ARG A 204 -28.05 4.02 16.65
C ARG A 204 -27.66 4.91 17.83
N SER A 205 -27.06 6.06 17.54
CA SER A 205 -26.73 7.09 18.55
C SER A 205 -27.77 8.20 18.59
N ASN A 206 -27.87 8.89 19.73
CA ASN A 206 -28.68 10.10 19.84
C ASN A 206 -28.02 11.27 19.07
N SER A 207 -28.81 12.28 18.70
CA SER A 207 -28.34 13.37 17.84
C SER A 207 -27.21 14.22 18.43
N LYS A 208 -27.09 14.29 19.78
CA LYS A 208 -26.02 15.06 20.45
C LYS A 208 -24.68 14.33 20.34
N ASP A 209 -24.68 13.02 20.58
CA ASP A 209 -23.50 12.15 20.46
C ASP A 209 -22.97 12.12 19.01
N MET A 210 -23.89 11.99 18.04
CA MET A 210 -23.55 12.09 16.61
C MET A 210 -22.91 13.43 16.26
N LEU A 211 -23.44 14.54 16.77
CA LEU A 211 -22.90 15.87 16.51
C LEU A 211 -21.49 16.04 17.09
N SER A 212 -21.25 15.57 18.33
CA SER A 212 -19.91 15.64 18.94
C SER A 212 -18.88 14.79 18.18
N ARG A 213 -19.27 13.59 17.72
CA ARG A 213 -18.39 12.74 16.91
C ARG A 213 -18.03 13.39 15.59
N VAL A 214 -19.03 13.95 14.88
CA VAL A 214 -18.81 14.67 13.61
C VAL A 214 -17.90 15.87 13.81
N GLN A 215 -18.09 16.64 14.88
CA GLN A 215 -17.22 17.78 15.19
C GLN A 215 -15.78 17.34 15.49
N GLY A 216 -15.58 16.25 16.23
CA GLY A 216 -14.26 15.67 16.50
C GLY A 216 -13.55 15.24 15.21
N MET A 217 -14.24 14.49 14.35
CA MET A 217 -13.70 14.09 13.04
C MET A 217 -13.36 15.30 12.18
N GLN A 218 -14.21 16.34 12.16
CA GLN A 218 -13.96 17.56 11.40
C GLN A 218 -12.68 18.26 11.88
N GLN A 219 -12.46 18.35 13.19
CA GLN A 219 -11.24 18.93 13.76
C GLN A 219 -9.99 18.12 13.36
N GLU A 220 -10.05 16.80 13.41
CA GLU A 220 -8.93 15.95 12.96
C GLU A 220 -8.67 16.08 11.45
N MET A 221 -9.70 16.15 10.62
CA MET A 221 -9.55 16.42 9.18
C MET A 221 -8.87 17.77 8.92
N TRP A 222 -9.18 18.82 9.70
CA TRP A 222 -8.50 20.11 9.60
C TRP A 222 -7.01 20.00 9.95
N LYS A 223 -6.65 19.27 11.01
CA LYS A 223 -5.24 19.02 11.36
C LYS A 223 -4.52 18.29 10.22
N ILE A 224 -5.12 17.24 9.67
CA ILE A 224 -4.56 16.51 8.53
C ILE A 224 -4.35 17.43 7.33
N LYS A 225 -5.31 18.31 7.02
CA LYS A 225 -5.21 19.28 5.93
C LYS A 225 -4.04 20.24 6.11
N GLU A 226 -3.80 20.73 7.33
CA GLU A 226 -2.63 21.58 7.61
C GLU A 226 -1.33 20.80 7.48
N THR A 227 -1.25 19.57 8.00
CA THR A 227 -0.07 18.69 7.80
C THR A 227 0.24 18.49 6.31
N ILE A 228 -0.77 18.22 5.48
CA ILE A 228 -0.59 18.08 4.02
C ILE A 228 -0.01 19.37 3.41
N ARG A 229 -0.48 20.55 3.84
CA ARG A 229 0.01 21.85 3.37
C ARG A 229 1.47 22.07 3.75
N GLU A 230 1.84 21.75 4.99
CA GLU A 230 3.21 21.87 5.48
C GLU A 230 4.18 20.95 4.73
N VAL A 231 3.83 19.66 4.63
CA VAL A 231 4.61 18.66 3.90
C VAL A 231 4.78 19.07 2.44
N ARG A 232 3.73 19.56 1.79
CA ARG A 232 3.80 20.05 0.40
C ARG A 232 4.76 21.24 0.27
N ARG A 233 4.69 22.22 1.18
CA ARG A 233 5.62 23.38 1.16
C ARG A 233 7.06 22.93 1.34
N PHE A 234 7.31 22.01 2.27
CA PHE A 234 8.64 21.45 2.51
C PHE A 234 9.24 20.82 1.25
N PHE A 235 8.50 19.97 0.54
CA PHE A 235 9.00 19.34 -0.69
C PHE A 235 9.17 20.30 -1.87
N ILE A 236 8.32 21.34 -1.97
CA ILE A 236 8.52 22.41 -2.97
C ILE A 236 9.84 23.15 -2.71
N LEU A 237 10.12 23.51 -1.46
CA LEU A 237 11.35 24.20 -1.08
C LEU A 237 12.60 23.32 -1.29
N LEU A 238 12.50 22.01 -1.03
CA LEU A 238 13.57 21.06 -1.34
C LEU A 238 13.84 20.96 -2.85
N ALA A 239 12.80 20.83 -3.67
CA ALA A 239 12.93 20.73 -5.12
C ALA A 239 13.53 22.01 -5.76
N GLN A 240 13.32 23.17 -5.15
CA GLN A 240 13.93 24.43 -5.58
C GLN A 240 15.42 24.54 -5.21
N LYS A 241 15.89 23.79 -4.21
CA LYS A 241 17.28 23.82 -3.73
C LYS A 241 18.17 22.75 -4.37
N THR A 242 17.61 21.72 -5.01
CA THR A 242 18.37 20.71 -5.75
C THR A 242 18.79 21.24 -7.12
N PRO A 243 20.11 21.27 -7.44
CA PRO A 243 20.55 21.68 -8.77
C PRO A 243 20.00 20.72 -9.82
N LYS A 244 19.43 21.28 -10.90
CA LYS A 244 19.10 20.53 -12.09
C LYS A 244 20.42 20.16 -12.76
N PHE A 245 20.78 18.89 -12.72
CA PHE A 245 21.85 18.32 -13.54
C PHE A 245 21.33 18.06 -14.95
#